data_AF-A0AAP5Q4S9-F1
#
_entry.id   AF-A0AAP5Q4S9-F1
#
_cell.length_a   1.000
_cell.length_b   1.000
_cell.length_c   1.000
_cell.angle_alpha   90.00
_cell.angle_beta   90.00
_cell.angle_gamma   90.00
#
_symmetry.space_group_name_H-M   'P 1'
#
loop_
_entity.id
_entity.type
_entity.pdbx_description
1 polymer ?
#
loop_
_entity_poly.entity_id
_entity_poly.type
_entity_poly.pdbx_seq_one_letter_code
_entity_poly.pdbx_strand_id
1 'polypeptide(L)'
;MAQIPKDPTVDAVLSLRLPPGTDPAIASSLKRGMEELLTIVVALPQFEAQILQRADDIARAFTGLVAPDAPLIEERIRRQKTMREVFARDDWLTAEQVNGLQAMPPANKEQPAGDWKREGRIFSVALEGNEYFAGYQFDAMCQPLPVVRTFWRYLVR
;
A
#
# COMPACT_ATOMS: atom_id res chain seq x y z
N MET A 1 59.22 -22.98 6.28
CA MET A 1 57.94 -23.09 5.55
C MET A 1 56.85 -22.50 6.42
N ALA A 2 56.41 -21.28 6.13
CA ALA A 2 55.39 -20.59 6.91
C ALA A 2 54.01 -21.14 6.53
N GLN A 3 53.23 -21.55 7.53
CA GLN A 3 51.85 -22.00 7.37
C GLN A 3 50.96 -20.81 7.03
N ILE A 4 50.24 -20.93 5.91
CA ILE A 4 49.17 -20.01 5.52
C ILE A 4 47.99 -20.24 6.47
N PRO A 5 47.47 -19.24 7.18
CA PRO A 5 46.25 -19.42 7.95
C PRO A 5 45.06 -19.60 6.98
N LYS A 6 44.40 -20.74 7.12
CA LYS A 6 43.09 -21.07 6.54
C LYS A 6 42.03 -20.17 7.17
N ASP A 7 41.40 -19.36 6.31
CA ASP A 7 39.99 -18.92 6.31
C ASP A 7 39.32 -18.47 7.62
N PRO A 8 38.73 -17.26 7.66
CA PRO A 8 37.46 -17.06 8.32
C PRO A 8 36.40 -16.93 7.23
N THR A 9 35.60 -17.98 7.04
CA THR A 9 34.23 -17.86 6.52
C THR A 9 33.54 -16.82 7.39
N VAL A 10 33.45 -15.59 6.91
CA VAL A 10 32.70 -14.53 7.57
C VAL A 10 31.24 -14.97 7.47
N ASP A 11 30.68 -15.50 8.56
CA ASP A 11 29.24 -15.68 8.67
C ASP A 11 28.60 -14.33 8.36
N ALA A 12 27.99 -14.21 7.17
CA ALA A 12 27.33 -13.00 6.76
C ALA A 12 26.05 -12.85 7.58
N VAL A 13 26.12 -12.12 8.70
CA VAL A 13 24.98 -11.90 9.59
C VAL A 13 24.15 -10.73 9.07
N LEU A 14 22.93 -11.02 8.59
CA LEU A 14 21.93 -10.00 8.28
C LEU A 14 21.26 -9.53 9.57
N SER A 15 21.49 -8.27 9.97
CA SER A 15 20.86 -7.68 11.16
C SER A 15 19.74 -6.71 10.77
N LEU A 16 18.53 -6.94 11.27
CA LEU A 16 17.37 -6.08 11.04
C LEU A 16 16.99 -5.36 12.34
N ARG A 17 16.83 -4.03 12.29
CA ARG A 17 16.31 -3.25 13.42
C ARG A 17 14.79 -3.18 13.31
N LEU A 18 14.10 -3.62 14.37
CA LEU A 18 12.64 -3.53 14.48
C LEU A 18 12.23 -2.23 15.21
N PRO A 19 11.02 -1.71 14.97
CA PRO A 19 10.50 -0.54 15.68
C PRO A 19 10.44 -0.76 17.20
N PRO A 20 10.64 0.30 18.01
CA PRO A 20 10.48 0.23 19.46
C PRO A 20 9.04 -0.15 19.82
N GLY A 21 8.86 -1.06 20.77
CA GLY A 21 7.55 -1.59 21.18
C GLY A 21 7.02 -2.76 20.34
N THR A 22 7.82 -3.29 19.41
CA THR A 22 7.47 -4.54 18.70
C THR A 22 7.31 -5.68 19.70
N ASP A 23 6.18 -6.37 19.64
CA ASP A 23 5.92 -7.56 20.47
C ASP A 23 7.01 -8.63 20.22
N PRO A 24 7.67 -9.14 21.28
CA PRO A 24 8.70 -10.16 21.14
C PRO A 24 8.22 -11.45 20.44
N ALA A 25 6.94 -11.80 20.52
CA ALA A 25 6.37 -12.94 19.82
C ALA A 25 6.33 -12.73 18.30
N ILE A 26 6.02 -11.49 17.87
CA ILE A 26 6.04 -11.10 16.45
C ILE A 26 7.49 -11.07 15.94
N ALA A 27 8.41 -10.48 16.70
CA ALA A 27 9.83 -10.42 16.35
C ALA A 27 10.42 -11.83 16.17
N SER A 28 10.09 -12.75 17.09
CA SER A 28 10.58 -14.14 17.06
C SER A 28 10.00 -14.93 15.90
N SER A 29 8.71 -14.77 15.62
CA SER A 29 8.04 -15.43 14.48
C SER A 29 8.58 -14.94 13.15
N LEU A 30 8.82 -13.62 13.02
CA LEU A 30 9.42 -13.03 11.83
C LEU A 30 10.85 -13.51 11.60
N LYS A 31 11.69 -13.52 12.65
CA LYS A 31 13.05 -14.06 12.57
C LYS A 31 13.07 -15.49 12.06
N ARG A 32 12.23 -16.36 12.63
CA ARG A 32 12.14 -17.76 12.23
C ARG A 32 11.68 -17.90 10.77
N GLY A 33 10.60 -17.22 10.38
CA GLY A 33 10.10 -17.29 9.00
C GLY A 33 11.13 -16.78 7.98
N MET A 34 11.89 -15.74 8.32
CA MET A 34 12.97 -15.26 7.47
C MET A 34 14.14 -16.24 7.39
N GLU A 35 14.53 -16.88 8.49
CA GLU A 35 15.59 -17.91 8.51
C GLU A 35 15.22 -19.13 7.65
N GLU A 36 13.96 -19.58 7.74
CA GLU A 36 13.43 -20.68 6.93
C GLU A 36 13.41 -20.32 5.44
N LEU A 37 12.91 -19.12 5.10
CA LEU A 37 12.89 -18.65 3.72
C LEU A 37 14.30 -18.45 3.15
N LEU A 38 15.22 -17.87 3.93
CA LEU A 38 16.60 -17.68 3.50
C LEU A 38 17.29 -19.02 3.24
N THR A 39 17.05 -20.03 4.09
CA THR A 39 17.62 -21.37 3.90
C THR A 39 17.18 -21.97 2.56
N ILE A 40 15.88 -21.85 2.23
CA ILE A 40 15.34 -22.35 0.96
C ILE A 40 15.92 -21.57 -0.22
N VAL A 41 15.93 -20.24 -0.12
CA VAL A 41 16.30 -19.36 -1.21
C VAL A 41 17.80 -19.44 -1.51
N VAL A 42 18.66 -19.52 -0.49
CA VAL A 42 20.13 -19.63 -0.63
C VAL A 42 20.54 -20.98 -1.24
N ALA A 43 19.79 -22.04 -0.96
CA ALA A 43 20.04 -23.38 -1.51
C ALA A 43 19.66 -23.52 -3.00
N LEU A 44 18.97 -22.54 -3.60
CA LEU A 44 18.64 -22.59 -5.02
C LEU A 44 19.90 -22.32 -5.85
N PRO A 45 20.27 -23.18 -6.81
CA PRO A 45 21.50 -23.03 -7.62
C PRO A 45 21.51 -21.77 -8.49
N GLN A 46 20.35 -21.16 -8.67
CA GLN A 46 20.20 -19.91 -9.42
C GLN A 46 20.29 -18.68 -8.51
N PHE A 47 20.33 -18.83 -7.19
CA PHE A 47 20.30 -17.71 -6.26
C PHE A 47 21.52 -16.80 -6.37
N GLU A 48 22.73 -17.35 -6.45
CA GLU A 48 23.94 -16.54 -6.62
C GLU A 48 23.95 -15.80 -7.97
N ALA A 49 23.57 -16.49 -9.04
CA ALA A 49 23.46 -15.89 -10.37
C ALA A 49 22.36 -14.81 -10.44
N GLN A 50 21.21 -15.06 -9.82
CA GLN A 50 20.10 -14.11 -9.73
C GLN A 50 20.42 -12.96 -8.78
N ILE A 51 21.18 -13.15 -7.70
CA ILE A 51 21.64 -12.05 -6.84
C ILE A 51 22.58 -11.15 -7.62
N LEU A 52 23.55 -11.71 -8.34
CA LEU A 52 24.51 -10.90 -9.09
C LEU A 52 23.80 -10.16 -10.24
N GLN A 53 22.92 -10.85 -10.98
CA GLN A 53 22.09 -10.19 -12.01
C GLN A 53 21.15 -9.15 -11.40
N ARG A 54 20.49 -9.45 -10.28
CA ARG A 54 19.67 -8.46 -9.58
C ARG A 54 20.50 -7.34 -9.00
N ALA A 55 21.72 -7.56 -8.55
CA ALA A 55 22.61 -6.52 -8.05
C ALA A 55 23.02 -5.57 -9.17
N ASP A 56 23.28 -6.09 -10.37
CA ASP A 56 23.50 -5.29 -11.58
C ASP A 56 22.23 -4.56 -12.03
N ASP A 57 21.07 -5.22 -11.99
CA ASP A 57 19.78 -4.57 -12.32
C ASP A 57 19.37 -3.55 -11.26
N ILE A 58 19.70 -3.79 -9.99
CA ILE A 58 19.55 -2.85 -8.87
C ILE A 58 20.54 -1.71 -9.06
N ALA A 59 21.82 -1.94 -9.38
CA ALA A 59 22.80 -0.89 -9.66
C ALA A 59 22.41 -0.08 -10.91
N ARG A 60 21.83 -0.71 -11.93
CA ARG A 60 21.28 -0.08 -13.13
C ARG A 60 20.00 0.70 -12.82
N ALA A 61 19.16 0.21 -11.92
CA ALA A 61 18.01 0.92 -11.40
C ALA A 61 18.43 2.10 -10.51
N PHE A 62 19.47 1.97 -9.67
CA PHE A 62 20.01 3.02 -8.80
C PHE A 62 20.79 4.10 -9.57
N THR A 63 21.39 3.78 -10.71
CA THR A 63 22.01 4.78 -11.59
C THR A 63 20.97 5.55 -12.41
N GLY A 64 19.74 5.06 -12.52
CA GLY A 64 18.62 5.72 -13.20
C GLY A 64 17.52 6.30 -12.31
N LEU A 65 17.40 5.85 -11.05
CA LEU A 65 16.43 6.30 -10.07
C LEU A 65 17.18 6.71 -8.81
N VAL A 66 17.04 7.98 -8.43
CA VAL A 66 17.41 8.54 -7.13
C VAL A 66 17.08 7.50 -6.05
N ALA A 67 18.06 7.15 -5.21
CA ALA A 67 17.86 6.26 -4.07
C ALA A 67 16.57 6.64 -3.34
N PRO A 68 15.73 5.70 -2.89
CA PRO A 68 14.51 6.05 -2.19
C PRO A 68 14.92 6.81 -0.92
N ASP A 69 14.80 8.12 -0.97
CA ASP A 69 15.11 8.97 0.17
C ASP A 69 14.25 8.48 1.33
N ALA A 70 14.86 8.16 2.47
CA ALA A 70 14.15 7.83 3.70
C ALA A 70 12.92 8.73 3.96
N PRO A 71 12.96 10.06 3.70
CA PRO A 71 11.78 10.91 3.79
C PRO A 71 10.65 10.59 2.80
N LEU A 72 10.91 10.05 1.60
CA LEU A 72 9.86 9.59 0.68
C LEU A 72 9.14 8.34 1.18
N ILE A 73 9.88 7.43 1.81
CA ILE A 73 9.30 6.24 2.45
C ILE A 73 8.46 6.67 3.66
N GLU A 74 9.00 7.56 4.48
CA GLU A 74 8.29 8.12 5.64
C GLU A 74 7.02 8.86 5.23
N GLU A 75 7.08 9.67 4.18
CA GLU A 75 5.94 10.38 3.62
C GLU A 75 4.87 9.40 3.09
N ARG A 76 5.29 8.30 2.46
CA ARG A 76 4.36 7.25 2.02
C ARG A 76 3.66 6.58 3.19
N ILE A 77 4.38 6.25 4.26
CA ILE A 77 3.82 5.67 5.48
C ILE A 77 2.85 6.66 6.14
N ARG A 78 3.25 7.93 6.24
CA ARG A 78 2.43 9.01 6.79
C ARG A 78 1.14 9.19 6.01
N ARG A 79 1.22 9.27 4.69
CA ARG A 79 0.05 9.35 3.80
C ARG A 79 -0.88 8.16 3.98
N GLN A 80 -0.35 6.94 4.05
CA GLN A 80 -1.17 5.75 4.28
C GLN A 80 -1.86 5.78 5.65
N LYS A 81 -1.16 6.22 6.70
CA LYS A 81 -1.72 6.39 8.04
C LYS A 81 -2.83 7.44 8.05
N THR A 82 -2.60 8.60 7.45
CA THR A 82 -3.61 9.67 7.33
C THR A 82 -4.83 9.19 6.54
N MET A 83 -4.64 8.47 5.44
CA MET A 83 -5.75 7.89 4.69
C MET A 83 -6.55 6.93 5.58
N ARG A 84 -5.90 6.01 6.30
CA ARG A 84 -6.59 5.12 7.24
C ARG A 84 -7.36 5.87 8.33
N GLU A 85 -6.80 6.92 8.91
CA GLU A 85 -7.48 7.74 9.93
C GLU A 85 -8.69 8.51 9.37
N VAL A 86 -8.58 9.04 8.15
CA VAL A 86 -9.70 9.68 7.45
C VAL A 86 -10.82 8.67 7.16
N PHE A 87 -10.45 7.42 6.85
CA PHE A 87 -11.37 6.32 6.59
C PHE A 87 -11.98 5.68 7.83
N ALA A 88 -11.31 5.77 8.98
CA ALA A 88 -11.84 5.29 10.26
C ALA A 88 -13.04 6.10 10.77
N ARG A 89 -13.37 7.22 10.11
CA ARG A 89 -14.61 7.95 10.34
C ARG A 89 -15.73 7.23 9.60
N ASP A 90 -16.87 6.99 10.25
CA ASP A 90 -18.01 6.18 9.75
C ASP A 90 -18.79 6.78 8.55
N ASP A 91 -18.15 7.64 7.75
CA ASP A 91 -18.77 8.37 6.66
C ASP A 91 -18.35 7.83 5.28
N TRP A 92 -17.91 6.58 5.16
CA TRP A 92 -17.49 6.02 3.85
C TRP A 92 -18.39 4.89 3.41
N LEU A 93 -18.89 4.99 2.18
CA LEU A 93 -19.85 4.07 1.58
C LEU A 93 -19.25 3.40 0.34
N THR A 94 -19.51 2.11 0.15
CA THR A 94 -19.25 1.43 -1.13
C THR A 94 -20.34 1.75 -2.14
N ALA A 95 -20.10 1.50 -3.44
CA ALA A 95 -21.13 1.67 -4.46
C ALA A 95 -22.40 0.84 -4.15
N GLU A 96 -22.23 -0.37 -3.59
CA GLU A 96 -23.32 -1.22 -3.15
C GLU A 96 -24.11 -0.61 -1.98
N GLN A 97 -23.44 -0.02 -0.99
CA GLN A 97 -24.12 0.67 0.11
C GLN A 97 -24.87 1.91 -0.37
N VAL A 98 -24.26 2.70 -1.26
CA VAL A 98 -24.91 3.85 -1.90
C VAL A 98 -26.15 3.42 -2.68
N ASN A 99 -26.11 2.27 -3.37
CA ASN A 99 -27.27 1.71 -4.05
C ASN A 99 -28.35 1.27 -3.05
N GLY A 100 -28.01 0.45 -2.05
CA GLY A 100 -28.98 -0.10 -1.10
C GLY A 100 -29.70 0.94 -0.24
N LEU A 101 -29.11 2.13 -0.05
CA LEU A 101 -29.71 3.24 0.69
C LEU A 101 -30.62 4.15 -0.16
N GLN A 102 -30.72 3.92 -1.47
CA GLN A 102 -31.64 4.69 -2.33
C GLN A 102 -33.09 4.24 -2.17
N ALA A 103 -34.02 5.17 -2.37
CA ALA A 103 -35.45 4.87 -2.32
C ALA A 103 -35.90 3.86 -3.39
N MET A 104 -35.24 3.85 -4.55
CA MET A 104 -35.51 2.94 -5.66
C MET A 104 -34.18 2.44 -6.25
N PRO A 105 -33.55 1.42 -5.63
CA PRO A 105 -32.26 0.92 -6.08
C PRO A 105 -32.38 0.18 -7.42
N PRO A 106 -31.60 0.54 -8.45
CA PRO A 106 -31.52 -0.27 -9.68
C PRO A 106 -30.84 -1.62 -9.43
N ALA A 107 -31.15 -2.61 -10.26
CA ALA A 107 -30.60 -3.97 -10.16
C ALA A 107 -29.07 -4.00 -10.30
N ASN A 108 -28.49 -3.11 -11.11
CA ASN A 108 -27.05 -2.92 -11.16
C ASN A 108 -26.61 -2.01 -10.00
N LYS A 109 -25.98 -2.61 -8.99
CA LYS A 109 -25.57 -1.94 -7.75
C LYS A 109 -24.49 -0.87 -7.96
N GLU A 110 -23.65 -1.03 -8.97
CA GLU A 110 -22.51 -0.14 -9.23
C GLU A 110 -22.88 1.06 -10.10
N GLN A 111 -23.94 0.90 -10.90
CA GLN A 111 -24.34 1.86 -11.92
C GLN A 111 -24.59 3.28 -11.38
N PRO A 112 -25.36 3.51 -10.28
CA PRO A 112 -25.65 4.87 -9.82
C PRO A 112 -24.39 5.65 -9.48
N ALA A 113 -23.52 5.08 -8.65
CA ALA A 113 -22.30 5.73 -8.21
C ALA A 113 -21.33 5.94 -9.38
N GLY A 114 -21.19 4.95 -10.27
CA GLY A 114 -20.36 5.06 -11.47
C GLY A 114 -20.82 6.17 -12.42
N ASP A 115 -22.12 6.29 -12.65
CA ASP A 115 -22.70 7.33 -13.50
C ASP A 115 -22.50 8.72 -12.91
N TRP A 116 -22.79 8.90 -11.62
CA TRP A 116 -22.59 10.17 -10.92
C TRP A 116 -21.12 10.60 -10.87
N LYS A 117 -20.20 9.65 -10.69
CA LYS A 117 -18.75 9.91 -10.73
C LYS A 117 -18.32 10.37 -12.11
N ARG A 118 -18.79 9.72 -13.19
CA ARG A 118 -18.50 10.10 -14.58
C ARG A 118 -19.03 11.50 -14.92
N GLU A 119 -20.16 11.87 -14.34
CA GLU A 119 -20.76 13.21 -14.45
C GLU A 119 -20.11 14.26 -13.52
N GLY A 120 -19.10 13.89 -12.72
CA GLY A 120 -18.45 14.79 -11.76
C GLY A 120 -19.37 15.28 -10.64
N ARG A 121 -20.43 14.52 -10.32
CA ARG A 121 -21.37 14.81 -9.23
C ARG A 121 -20.85 14.35 -7.87
N ILE A 122 -20.02 13.32 -7.88
CA ILE A 122 -19.37 12.75 -6.70
C ILE A 122 -17.93 12.40 -7.06
N PHE A 123 -17.11 12.21 -6.04
CA PHE A 123 -15.77 11.64 -6.14
C PHE A 123 -15.68 10.37 -5.29
N SER A 124 -14.63 9.60 -5.56
CA SER A 124 -14.30 8.40 -4.82
C SER A 124 -12.84 8.42 -4.39
N VAL A 125 -12.52 7.61 -3.38
CA VAL A 125 -11.16 7.36 -2.93
C VAL A 125 -10.92 5.85 -2.97
N ALA A 126 -9.82 5.45 -3.60
CA ALA A 126 -9.38 4.06 -3.62
C ALA A 126 -8.54 3.75 -2.39
N LEU A 127 -8.93 2.73 -1.63
CA LEU A 127 -8.20 2.23 -0.46
C LEU A 127 -8.19 0.71 -0.50
N GLU A 128 -7.00 0.11 -0.37
CA GLU A 128 -6.81 -1.36 -0.30
C GLU A 128 -7.50 -2.13 -1.44
N GLY A 129 -7.56 -1.53 -2.63
CA GLY A 129 -8.17 -2.12 -3.83
C GLY A 129 -9.68 -1.90 -3.95
N ASN A 130 -10.32 -1.34 -2.93
CA ASN A 130 -11.75 -1.02 -2.91
C ASN A 130 -11.98 0.46 -3.18
N GLU A 131 -13.13 0.76 -3.79
CA GLU A 131 -13.58 2.13 -4.05
C GLU A 131 -14.63 2.56 -3.03
N TYR A 132 -14.41 3.74 -2.45
CA TYR A 132 -15.30 4.30 -1.44
C TYR A 132 -15.72 5.72 -1.78
N PHE A 133 -16.93 6.07 -1.36
CA PHE A 133 -17.57 7.37 -1.56
C PHE A 133 -17.85 7.99 -0.20
N ALA A 134 -17.47 9.25 -0.02
CA ALA A 134 -17.74 9.94 1.23
C ALA A 134 -19.25 10.26 1.37
N GLY A 135 -19.83 9.95 2.52
CA GLY A 135 -21.24 10.05 2.88
C GLY A 135 -21.75 11.48 2.85
N TYR A 136 -20.91 12.46 3.23
CA TYR A 136 -21.24 13.88 3.16
C TYR A 136 -21.48 14.40 1.73
N GLN A 137 -21.22 13.59 0.70
CA GLN A 137 -21.55 13.95 -0.68
C GLN A 137 -23.03 13.70 -1.01
N PHE A 138 -23.75 13.01 -0.14
CA PHE A 138 -25.12 12.59 -0.38
C PHE A 138 -26.09 13.25 0.59
N ASP A 139 -27.34 13.38 0.14
CA ASP A 139 -28.46 13.72 1.02
C ASP A 139 -29.00 12.49 1.76
N ALA A 140 -30.07 12.68 2.54
CA ALA A 140 -30.72 11.62 3.29
C ALA A 140 -31.30 10.49 2.43
N MET A 141 -31.47 10.70 1.13
CA MET A 141 -31.98 9.71 0.15
C MET A 141 -30.85 9.09 -0.68
N CYS A 142 -29.60 9.27 -0.25
CA CYS A 142 -28.40 8.86 -0.97
C CYS A 142 -28.32 9.42 -2.40
N GLN A 143 -28.85 10.63 -2.62
CA GLN A 143 -28.67 11.37 -3.87
C GLN A 143 -27.51 12.35 -3.76
N PRO A 144 -26.70 12.54 -4.82
CA PRO A 144 -25.59 13.49 -4.80
C PRO A 144 -26.04 14.92 -4.53
N LEU A 145 -25.42 15.58 -3.56
CA LEU A 145 -25.66 16.98 -3.24
C LEU A 145 -25.16 17.89 -4.38
N PRO A 146 -25.96 18.87 -4.85
CA PRO A 146 -25.55 19.79 -5.92
C PRO A 146 -24.28 20.60 -5.60
N VAL A 147 -24.02 20.84 -4.31
CA VAL A 147 -22.85 21.60 -3.85
C VAL A 147 -21.53 20.87 -4.16
N VAL A 148 -21.52 19.53 -4.16
CA VAL A 148 -20.32 18.72 -4.43
C VAL A 148 -19.82 18.95 -5.85
N ARG A 149 -20.74 18.91 -6.83
CA ARG A 149 -20.44 19.26 -8.24
C ARG A 149 -19.84 20.66 -8.37
N THR A 150 -20.34 21.61 -7.57
CA THR A 150 -19.87 23.00 -7.60
C THR A 150 -18.43 23.11 -7.10
N PHE A 151 -18.10 22.48 -5.96
CA PHE A 151 -16.74 22.44 -5.43
C PHE A 151 -15.76 21.72 -6.35
N TRP A 152 -16.16 20.56 -6.88
CA TRP A 152 -15.30 19.76 -7.75
C TRP A 152 -14.90 20.52 -9.02
N ARG A 153 -15.81 21.31 -9.58
CA ARG A 153 -15.54 22.15 -10.75
C ARG A 153 -14.45 23.21 -10.51
N TYR A 154 -14.21 23.64 -9.27
CA TYR A 154 -13.17 24.62 -8.93
C TYR A 154 -11.83 23.99 -8.58
N LEU A 155 -11.81 22.74 -8.09
CA LEU A 155 -10.59 22.04 -7.66
C LEU A 155 -9.83 21.34 -8.80
N VAL A 156 -10.49 21.08 -9.93
CA VAL A 156 -9.90 20.35 -11.08
C VAL A 156 -9.59 21.29 -12.25
N ARG A 157 -9.25 22.55 -11.96
CA ARG A 157 -8.90 23.56 -12.98
C ARG A 157 -7.44 23.97 -12.91
#